data_AF-A0A4S2R0V1-F1
#
_entry.id   AF-A0A4S2R0V1-F1
#
_cell.length_a   1.000
_cell.length_b   1.000
_cell.length_c   1.000
_cell.angle_alpha   90.00
_cell.angle_beta   90.00
_cell.angle_gamma   90.00
#
_symmetry.space_group_name_H-M   'P 1'
#
loop_
_entity.id
_entity.type
_entity.pdbx_description
1 polymer ?
#
loop_
_entity_poly.entity_id
_entity_poly.type
_entity_poly.pdbx_seq_one_letter_code
_entity_poly.pdbx_strand_id
1 'polypeptide(L)'
;MTTDDTEMACSVLHVLAEHGEIDQDALAAAFATHHDFDRGYGPAVNRMLRPIRQEDADWRRLSSELFDGQGSWGNGAAMRVAPLGAWFANAPERAAEQAELSAVVTHRHPEAVVGAIAVAVAAARHLGAFEEALWNTLRAGGDVDTAGAIVGGVVVVSAGGAPPQPWTRRTEVLLSWMPALVRGL
;
A
#
# COMPACT_ATOMS: atom_id res chain seq x y z
N MET A 1 -7.38 8.58 13.24
CA MET A 1 -6.49 9.02 12.17
C MET A 1 -6.11 7.78 11.40
N THR A 2 -6.26 7.76 10.06
CA THR A 2 -5.68 6.67 9.25
C THR A 2 -4.14 6.73 9.29
N THR A 3 -3.49 5.58 9.23
CA THR A 3 -2.02 5.44 9.34
C THR A 3 -1.33 5.55 7.98
N ASP A 4 0.00 5.44 7.97
CA ASP A 4 0.85 5.40 6.79
C ASP A 4 0.48 4.29 5.82
N ASP A 5 -0.03 3.14 6.30
CA ASP A 5 -0.54 2.05 5.47
C ASP A 5 -1.55 2.56 4.43
N THR A 6 -2.52 3.35 4.90
CA THR A 6 -3.61 3.86 4.06
C THR A 6 -3.10 4.93 3.12
N GLU A 7 -2.26 5.86 3.58
CA GLU A 7 -1.71 6.94 2.73
C GLU A 7 -0.83 6.39 1.60
N MET A 8 0.02 5.40 1.91
CA MET A 8 0.84 4.73 0.92
C MET A 8 -0.01 3.90 -0.06
N ALA A 9 -1.04 3.19 0.41
CA ALA A 9 -1.97 2.48 -0.47
C ALA A 9 -2.72 3.44 -1.42
N CYS A 10 -3.12 4.62 -0.93
CA CYS A 10 -3.76 5.64 -1.76
C CYS A 10 -2.80 6.19 -2.82
N SER A 11 -1.52 6.35 -2.49
CA SER A 11 -0.49 6.77 -3.45
C SER A 11 -0.27 5.71 -4.55
N VAL A 12 -0.30 4.43 -4.19
CA VAL A 12 -0.27 3.32 -5.17
C VAL A 12 -1.49 3.38 -6.10
N LEU A 13 -2.69 3.55 -5.55
CA LEU A 13 -3.92 3.66 -6.34
C LEU A 13 -3.92 4.89 -7.25
N HIS A 14 -3.38 6.01 -6.79
CA HIS A 14 -3.24 7.23 -7.59
C HIS A 14 -2.38 6.99 -8.83
N VAL A 15 -1.20 6.37 -8.68
CA VAL A 15 -0.32 6.03 -9.82
C VAL A 15 -1.00 5.06 -10.78
N LEU A 16 -1.67 4.02 -10.26
CA LEU A 16 -2.43 3.09 -11.09
C LEU A 16 -3.53 3.79 -11.91
N ALA A 17 -4.25 4.73 -11.29
CA ALA A 17 -5.31 5.46 -11.97
C ALA A 17 -4.80 6.35 -13.11
N GLU A 18 -3.57 6.87 -13.01
CA GLU A 18 -2.96 7.74 -14.02
C GLU A 18 -2.21 6.95 -15.10
N HIS A 19 -1.49 5.90 -14.73
CA HIS A 19 -0.57 5.21 -15.61
C HIS A 19 -1.05 3.81 -16.04
N GLY A 20 -2.07 3.25 -15.37
CA GLY A 20 -2.57 1.89 -15.59
C GLY A 20 -1.67 0.78 -15.02
N GLU A 21 -0.46 1.13 -14.57
CA GLU A 21 0.53 0.28 -13.93
C GLU A 21 1.44 1.11 -13.01
N ILE A 22 2.35 0.46 -12.29
CA ILE A 22 3.34 1.13 -11.43
C ILE A 22 4.43 1.75 -12.30
N ASP A 23 4.37 3.07 -12.40
CA ASP A 23 5.53 3.90 -12.70
C ASP A 23 6.28 4.18 -11.39
N GLN A 24 7.52 3.72 -11.27
CA GLN A 24 8.28 3.80 -10.02
C GLN A 24 8.74 5.23 -9.69
N ASP A 25 8.97 6.07 -10.71
CA ASP A 25 9.34 7.47 -10.51
C ASP A 25 8.12 8.26 -10.03
N ALA A 26 6.97 8.07 -10.67
CA ALA A 26 5.71 8.65 -10.23
C ALA A 26 5.33 8.18 -8.82
N LEU A 27 5.56 6.90 -8.49
CA LEU A 27 5.26 6.36 -7.17
C LEU A 27 6.17 6.93 -6.08
N ALA A 28 7.47 7.05 -6.34
CA ALA A 28 8.39 7.68 -5.40
C ALA A 28 8.02 9.15 -5.14
N ALA A 29 7.66 9.89 -6.20
CA ALA A 29 7.18 11.25 -6.11
C ALA A 29 5.85 11.36 -5.35
N ALA A 30 4.91 10.45 -5.59
CA ALA A 30 3.63 10.40 -4.89
C ALA A 30 3.81 10.15 -3.39
N PHE A 31 4.64 9.17 -3.00
CA PHE A 31 4.97 8.95 -1.59
C PHE A 31 5.57 10.19 -0.96
N ALA A 32 6.53 10.82 -1.61
CA ALA A 32 7.20 12.01 -1.07
C ALA A 32 6.22 13.21 -0.95
N THR A 33 5.37 13.41 -1.96
CA THR A 33 4.41 14.51 -2.02
C THR A 33 3.34 14.39 -0.93
N HIS A 34 2.77 13.21 -0.78
CA HIS A 34 1.67 12.97 0.16
C HIS A 34 2.14 12.67 1.59
N HIS A 35 3.44 12.49 1.81
CA HIS A 35 4.02 12.15 3.09
C HIS A 35 3.59 13.08 4.24
N ASP A 36 2.76 12.54 5.14
CA ASP A 36 2.35 13.12 6.41
C ASP A 36 3.10 12.46 7.58
N PHE A 37 3.94 13.24 8.26
CA PHE A 37 4.81 12.74 9.34
C PHE A 37 4.02 12.26 10.57
N ASP A 38 2.79 12.72 10.76
CA ASP A 38 1.97 12.39 11.93
C ASP A 38 1.25 11.03 11.79
N ARG A 39 1.42 10.33 10.66
CA ARG A 39 0.71 9.08 10.33
C ARG A 39 1.42 7.78 10.70
N GLY A 40 2.56 7.84 11.38
CA GLY A 40 3.21 6.64 11.93
C GLY A 40 4.29 6.00 11.06
N TYR A 41 4.73 6.67 9.98
CA TYR A 41 5.81 6.20 9.12
C TYR A 41 7.06 5.75 9.90
N GLY A 42 7.65 4.63 9.45
CA GLY A 42 8.93 4.16 9.97
C GLY A 42 10.05 5.20 9.81
N PRO A 43 10.98 5.33 10.80
CA PRO A 43 12.04 6.35 10.76
C PRO A 43 12.91 6.34 9.49
N ALA A 44 13.14 5.16 8.91
CA ALA A 44 13.92 5.02 7.68
C ALA A 44 13.20 5.63 6.46
N VAL A 45 11.91 5.34 6.30
CA VAL A 45 11.09 5.89 5.21
C VAL A 45 10.94 7.40 5.39
N ASN A 46 10.70 7.89 6.61
CA ASN A 46 10.66 9.32 6.92
C ASN A 46 11.92 10.07 6.45
N ARG A 47 13.11 9.49 6.70
CA ARG A 47 14.39 10.09 6.28
C ARG A 47 14.58 10.06 4.76
N MET A 48 14.05 9.04 4.08
CA MET A 48 14.14 8.90 2.63
C MET A 48 13.21 9.85 1.87
N LEU A 49 11.95 9.99 2.30
CA LEU A 49 10.94 10.76 1.55
C LEU A 49 11.19 12.27 1.57
N ARG A 50 11.81 12.77 2.65
CA ARG A 50 12.12 14.20 2.81
C ARG A 50 13.02 14.77 1.69
N PRO A 51 14.21 14.22 1.39
CA PRO A 51 15.07 14.74 0.31
C PRO A 51 14.47 14.51 -1.08
N ILE A 52 13.66 13.47 -1.30
CA ILE A 52 12.91 13.32 -2.56
C ILE A 52 11.98 14.52 -2.76
N ARG A 53 11.23 14.91 -1.72
CA ARG A 53 10.30 16.05 -1.80
C ARG A 53 11.02 17.41 -1.90
N GLN A 54 12.11 17.61 -1.16
CA GLN A 54 12.71 18.93 -0.97
C GLN A 54 13.86 19.24 -1.93
N GLU A 55 14.54 18.20 -2.41
CA GLU A 55 15.82 18.32 -3.12
C GLU A 55 15.81 17.56 -4.45
N ASP A 56 14.67 17.01 -4.88
CA ASP A 56 14.54 16.17 -6.08
C ASP A 56 15.57 15.02 -6.11
N ALA A 57 15.86 14.48 -4.91
CA ALA A 57 16.88 13.46 -4.76
C ALA A 57 16.46 12.15 -5.44
N ASP A 58 17.41 11.48 -6.09
CA ASP A 58 17.18 10.20 -6.77
C ASP A 58 16.78 9.11 -5.76
N TRP A 59 15.50 8.70 -5.84
CA TRP A 59 14.94 7.67 -4.97
C TRP A 59 15.66 6.33 -5.14
N ARG A 60 16.22 6.02 -6.32
CA ARG A 60 16.91 4.74 -6.57
C ARG A 60 18.14 4.63 -5.70
N ARG A 61 18.91 5.71 -5.62
CA ARG A 61 20.07 5.82 -4.73
C ARG A 61 19.64 5.69 -3.28
N LEU A 62 18.69 6.52 -2.83
CA LEU A 62 18.26 6.54 -1.43
C LEU A 62 17.72 5.18 -0.97
N SER A 63 16.86 4.55 -1.78
CA SER A 63 16.32 3.20 -1.55
C SER A 63 17.44 2.15 -1.45
N SER A 64 18.47 2.26 -2.30
CA SER A 64 19.62 1.34 -2.28
C SER A 64 20.53 1.50 -1.07
N GLU A 65 20.55 2.67 -0.43
CA GLU A 65 21.39 2.98 0.72
C GLU A 65 20.68 2.66 2.06
N LEU A 66 19.37 2.42 2.05
CA LEU A 66 18.61 2.10 3.25
C LEU A 66 19.13 0.83 3.94
N PHE A 67 19.27 0.90 5.27
CA PHE A 67 19.77 -0.19 6.13
C PHE A 67 21.15 -0.69 5.71
N ASP A 68 22.09 0.22 5.45
CA ASP A 68 23.45 -0.08 5.00
C ASP A 68 23.47 -0.96 3.73
N GLY A 69 22.48 -0.75 2.86
CA GLY A 69 22.29 -1.50 1.62
C GLY A 69 21.64 -2.87 1.76
N GLN A 70 21.29 -3.31 2.98
CA GLN A 70 20.56 -4.56 3.19
C GLN A 70 19.07 -4.43 2.86
N GLY A 71 18.52 -3.22 2.96
CA GLY A 71 17.08 -2.98 2.85
C GLY A 71 16.29 -3.36 4.10
N SER A 72 15.05 -2.86 4.17
CA SER A 72 14.11 -3.13 5.27
C SER A 72 13.45 -4.49 5.12
N TRP A 73 13.41 -5.28 6.20
CA TRP A 73 12.59 -6.50 6.32
C TRP A 73 11.15 -6.20 6.78
N GLY A 74 10.82 -4.93 7.00
CA GLY A 74 9.53 -4.51 7.51
C GLY A 74 8.38 -4.75 6.53
N ASN A 75 7.16 -4.73 7.07
CA ASN A 75 5.91 -4.95 6.35
C ASN A 75 5.45 -3.75 5.48
N GLY A 76 6.17 -2.63 5.49
CA GLY A 76 5.78 -1.39 4.81
C GLY A 76 5.58 -1.52 3.29
N ALA A 77 6.19 -2.53 2.66
CA ALA A 77 5.89 -2.89 1.28
C ALA A 77 4.56 -3.65 1.15
N ALA A 78 4.28 -4.60 2.04
CA ALA A 78 3.09 -5.43 1.99
C ALA A 78 1.80 -4.67 2.37
N MET A 79 1.90 -3.70 3.28
CA MET A 79 0.72 -2.98 3.78
C MET A 79 -0.03 -2.15 2.72
N ARG A 80 0.64 -1.80 1.61
CA ARG A 80 0.14 -0.84 0.62
C ARG A 80 -0.28 -1.44 -0.73
N VAL A 81 -0.09 -2.74 -0.95
CA VAL A 81 -0.18 -3.36 -2.29
C VAL A 81 -1.53 -4.02 -2.60
N ALA A 82 -2.47 -4.01 -1.66
CA ALA A 82 -3.82 -4.48 -1.92
C ALA A 82 -4.50 -3.85 -3.16
N PRO A 83 -4.37 -2.53 -3.44
CA PRO A 83 -4.89 -1.93 -4.67
C PRO A 83 -4.31 -2.54 -5.96
N LEU A 84 -3.13 -3.15 -5.92
CA LEU A 84 -2.55 -3.81 -7.10
C LEU A 84 -3.27 -5.13 -7.40
N GLY A 85 -3.54 -5.94 -6.37
CA GLY A 85 -4.33 -7.14 -6.55
C GLY A 85 -5.75 -6.86 -7.03
N ALA A 86 -6.31 -5.72 -6.60
CA ALA A 86 -7.57 -5.20 -7.09
C ALA A 86 -7.58 -4.90 -8.58
N TRP A 87 -6.62 -4.07 -8.98
CA TRP A 87 -6.53 -3.54 -10.33
C TRP A 87 -6.28 -4.65 -11.34
N PHE A 88 -5.46 -5.64 -10.95
CA PHE A 88 -5.14 -6.82 -11.75
C PHE A 88 -5.90 -8.07 -11.29
N ALA A 89 -7.17 -7.90 -10.90
CA ALA A 89 -8.05 -9.00 -10.53
C ALA A 89 -8.04 -10.13 -11.59
N ASN A 90 -7.91 -11.38 -11.14
CA ASN A 90 -7.76 -12.57 -11.98
C ASN A 90 -6.48 -12.63 -12.86
N ALA A 91 -5.53 -11.72 -12.67
CA ALA A 91 -4.22 -11.72 -13.31
C ALA A 91 -3.10 -11.59 -12.24
N PRO A 92 -2.94 -12.58 -11.36
CA PRO A 92 -2.01 -12.48 -10.24
C PRO A 92 -0.54 -12.39 -10.67
N GLU A 93 -0.17 -12.87 -11.86
CA GLU A 93 1.18 -12.71 -12.38
C GLU A 93 1.49 -11.22 -12.62
N ARG A 94 0.50 -10.47 -13.13
CA ARG A 94 0.58 -9.01 -13.23
C ARG A 94 0.56 -8.36 -11.85
N ALA A 95 -0.29 -8.81 -10.93
CA ALA A 95 -0.31 -8.27 -9.57
C ALA A 95 1.05 -8.46 -8.85
N ALA A 96 1.70 -9.60 -9.05
CA ALA A 96 3.01 -9.91 -8.49
C ALA A 96 4.11 -9.00 -9.06
N GLU A 97 4.20 -8.88 -10.39
CA GLU A 97 5.15 -7.98 -11.07
C GLU A 97 5.03 -6.55 -10.54
N GLN A 98 3.80 -6.05 -10.44
CA GLN A 98 3.53 -4.68 -10.04
C GLN A 98 3.77 -4.46 -8.54
N ALA A 99 3.54 -5.48 -7.70
CA ALA A 99 3.88 -5.44 -6.28
C ALA A 99 5.40 -5.41 -6.04
N GLU A 100 6.17 -6.13 -6.86
CA GLU A 100 7.64 -6.06 -6.83
C GLU A 100 8.14 -4.66 -7.18
N LEU A 101 7.66 -4.11 -8.31
CA LEU A 101 8.00 -2.74 -8.74
C LEU A 101 7.65 -1.71 -7.66
N SER A 102 6.50 -1.84 -7.00
CA SER A 102 6.11 -0.97 -5.88
C SER A 102 7.03 -1.15 -4.67
N ALA A 103 7.34 -2.39 -4.29
CA ALA A 103 8.09 -2.71 -3.08
C ALA A 103 9.49 -2.08 -3.09
N VAL A 104 10.25 -2.26 -4.17
CA VAL A 104 11.65 -1.83 -4.28
C VAL A 104 11.85 -0.32 -4.21
N VAL A 105 10.78 0.48 -4.32
CA VAL A 105 10.84 1.93 -4.09
C VAL A 105 11.25 2.24 -2.65
N THR A 106 10.86 1.44 -1.66
CA THR A 106 11.21 1.69 -0.24
C THR A 106 11.79 0.48 0.50
N HIS A 107 11.55 -0.73 -0.02
CA HIS A 107 11.95 -1.99 0.60
C HIS A 107 12.58 -2.89 -0.49
N ARG A 108 13.91 -2.95 -0.51
CA ARG A 108 14.67 -3.79 -1.44
C ARG A 108 15.01 -5.18 -0.89
N HIS A 109 14.73 -5.42 0.39
CA HIS A 109 15.01 -6.71 0.98
C HIS A 109 14.12 -7.80 0.33
N PRO A 110 14.67 -8.94 -0.13
CA PRO A 110 13.90 -9.98 -0.81
C PRO A 110 12.65 -10.43 -0.05
N GLU A 111 12.73 -10.64 1.27
CA GLU A 111 11.56 -11.04 2.07
C GLU A 111 10.45 -9.99 2.10
N ALA A 112 10.78 -8.70 2.12
CA ALA A 112 9.78 -7.65 2.09
C ALA A 112 9.09 -7.58 0.72
N VAL A 113 9.84 -7.80 -0.35
CA VAL A 113 9.33 -7.92 -1.72
C VAL A 113 8.42 -9.13 -1.85
N VAL A 114 8.84 -10.31 -1.37
CA VAL A 114 8.03 -11.54 -1.38
C VAL A 114 6.76 -11.36 -0.56
N GLY A 115 6.82 -10.71 0.60
CA GLY A 115 5.65 -10.39 1.42
C GLY A 115 4.64 -9.51 0.67
N ALA A 116 5.11 -8.50 -0.06
CA ALA A 116 4.24 -7.66 -0.89
C ALA A 116 3.61 -8.45 -2.05
N ILE A 117 4.40 -9.26 -2.76
CA ILE A 117 3.90 -10.13 -3.83
C ILE A 117 2.81 -11.07 -3.29
N ALA A 118 3.03 -11.71 -2.14
CA ALA A 118 2.08 -12.63 -1.55
C ALA A 118 0.73 -11.95 -1.25
N VAL A 119 0.76 -10.74 -0.69
CA VAL A 119 -0.46 -9.95 -0.43
C VAL A 119 -1.17 -9.57 -1.72
N ALA A 120 -0.46 -9.06 -2.72
CA ALA A 120 -1.07 -8.64 -3.98
C ALA A 120 -1.68 -9.82 -4.77
N VAL A 121 -1.00 -10.97 -4.78
CA VAL A 121 -1.51 -12.20 -5.39
C VAL A 121 -2.74 -12.73 -4.65
N ALA A 122 -2.71 -12.71 -3.31
CA ALA A 122 -3.87 -13.11 -2.51
C ALA A 122 -5.08 -12.20 -2.79
N ALA A 123 -4.86 -10.88 -2.85
CA ALA A 123 -5.87 -9.90 -3.27
C ALA A 123 -6.42 -10.20 -4.66
N ALA A 124 -5.57 -10.48 -5.64
CA ALA A 124 -6.00 -10.77 -7.01
C ALA A 124 -6.82 -12.07 -7.17
N ARG A 125 -6.71 -13.00 -6.21
CA ARG A 125 -7.32 -14.35 -6.25
C ARG A 125 -8.53 -14.51 -5.34
N HIS A 126 -8.57 -13.83 -4.19
CA HIS A 126 -9.57 -14.08 -3.14
C HIS A 126 -10.60 -12.98 -3.07
N LEU A 127 -11.27 -12.79 -4.20
CA LEU A 127 -12.27 -11.78 -4.26
C LEU A 127 -13.63 -12.26 -3.65
N GLY A 128 -13.98 -11.91 -2.38
CA GLY A 128 -15.38 -11.95 -1.91
C GLY A 128 -15.72 -12.09 -0.41
N ALA A 129 -14.78 -12.03 0.55
CA ALA A 129 -15.03 -12.42 1.97
C ALA A 129 -14.63 -11.38 3.04
N PHE A 130 -15.04 -10.11 2.89
CA PHE A 130 -14.42 -8.95 3.56
C PHE A 130 -14.49 -8.95 5.08
N GLU A 131 -15.69 -9.05 5.61
CA GLU A 131 -15.92 -8.95 7.06
C GLU A 131 -15.28 -10.12 7.82
N GLU A 132 -15.38 -11.33 7.28
CA GLU A 132 -14.82 -12.53 7.90
C GLU A 132 -13.28 -12.51 7.88
N ALA A 133 -12.69 -12.18 6.74
CA ALA A 133 -11.23 -12.09 6.61
C ALA A 133 -10.66 -11.02 7.54
N LEU A 134 -11.27 -9.83 7.60
CA LEU A 134 -10.78 -8.75 8.46
C LEU A 134 -10.89 -9.12 9.95
N TRP A 135 -12.02 -9.67 10.39
CA TRP A 135 -12.17 -10.07 11.80
C TRP A 135 -11.24 -11.20 12.22
N ASN A 136 -11.01 -12.18 11.35
CA ASN A 136 -10.08 -13.27 11.64
C ASN A 136 -8.65 -12.75 11.77
N THR A 137 -8.26 -11.78 10.94
CA THR A 137 -6.95 -11.13 11.02
C THR A 137 -6.79 -10.28 12.28
N LEU A 138 -7.78 -9.46 12.62
CA LEU A 138 -7.73 -8.65 13.85
C LEU A 138 -7.70 -9.51 15.11
N ARG A 139 -8.41 -10.64 15.12
CA ARG A 139 -8.41 -11.60 16.24
C ARG A 139 -7.10 -12.36 16.39
N ALA A 140 -6.31 -12.48 15.33
CA ALA A 140 -4.99 -13.12 15.39
C ALA A 140 -3.98 -12.29 16.20
N GLY A 141 -4.23 -10.99 16.42
CA GLY A 141 -3.37 -10.09 17.20
C GLY A 141 -2.07 -9.71 16.48
N GLY A 142 -1.14 -9.07 17.20
CA GLY A 142 0.12 -8.57 16.63
C GLY A 142 0.00 -7.15 16.08
N ASP A 143 0.61 -6.89 14.92
CA ASP A 143 0.48 -5.62 14.19
C ASP A 143 -0.86 -5.56 13.47
N VAL A 144 -1.91 -5.33 14.27
CA VAL A 144 -3.31 -5.41 13.83
C VAL A 144 -3.68 -4.30 12.86
N ASP A 145 -2.98 -3.16 12.90
CA ASP A 145 -3.20 -2.04 11.99
C ASP A 145 -2.76 -2.44 10.58
N THR A 146 -1.52 -2.92 10.43
CA THR A 146 -1.01 -3.39 9.13
C THR A 146 -1.69 -4.66 8.65
N ALA A 147 -1.90 -5.64 9.53
CA ALA A 147 -2.58 -6.88 9.14
C ALA A 147 -4.03 -6.59 8.70
N GLY A 148 -4.70 -5.67 9.40
CA GLY A 148 -6.03 -5.17 9.03
C GLY A 148 -6.04 -4.39 7.72
N ALA A 149 -5.02 -3.55 7.44
CA ALA A 149 -4.89 -2.85 6.17
C ALA A 149 -4.65 -3.80 4.99
N ILE A 150 -3.77 -4.79 5.16
CA ILE A 150 -3.48 -5.84 4.19
C ILE A 150 -4.75 -6.61 3.84
N VAL A 151 -5.42 -7.16 4.85
CA VAL A 151 -6.59 -8.01 4.63
C VAL A 151 -7.83 -7.19 4.25
N GLY A 152 -7.98 -6.00 4.83
CA GLY A 152 -9.02 -5.06 4.42
C GLY A 152 -8.89 -4.70 2.95
N GLY A 153 -7.69 -4.35 2.49
CA GLY A 153 -7.47 -4.02 1.08
C GLY A 153 -7.64 -5.22 0.13
N VAL A 154 -7.13 -6.41 0.50
CA VAL A 154 -7.31 -7.67 -0.26
C VAL A 154 -8.79 -7.95 -0.51
N VAL A 155 -9.64 -7.60 0.44
CA VAL A 155 -11.02 -8.09 0.45
C VAL A 155 -12.09 -6.99 0.27
N VAL A 156 -11.83 -5.70 0.46
CA VAL A 156 -12.83 -4.63 0.14
C VAL A 156 -12.98 -4.48 -1.37
N VAL A 157 -11.90 -4.77 -2.08
CA VAL A 157 -11.76 -4.77 -3.53
C VAL A 157 -12.65 -5.82 -4.22
N SER A 158 -13.21 -6.72 -3.42
CA SER A 158 -13.54 -8.05 -3.90
C SER A 158 -14.99 -8.42 -4.13
N ALA A 159 -15.90 -7.50 -3.97
CA ALA A 159 -17.25 -7.66 -4.46
C ALA A 159 -17.85 -6.26 -4.49
N GLY A 160 -19.04 -6.12 -5.05
CA GLY A 160 -19.97 -5.09 -4.59
C GLY A 160 -20.38 -5.25 -3.10
N GLY A 161 -19.48 -5.70 -2.22
CA GLY A 161 -19.59 -5.71 -0.78
C GLY A 161 -18.85 -4.49 -0.24
N ALA A 162 -19.57 -3.37 -0.18
CA ALA A 162 -19.11 -2.22 0.59
C ALA A 162 -18.84 -2.65 2.04
N PRO A 163 -17.91 -1.99 2.77
CA PRO A 163 -17.80 -2.13 4.21
C PRO A 163 -19.20 -2.02 4.84
N PRO A 164 -19.53 -2.79 5.90
CA PRO A 164 -20.80 -2.64 6.58
C PRO A 164 -21.07 -1.16 6.87
N GLN A 165 -22.26 -0.64 6.51
CA GLN A 165 -22.58 0.79 6.68
C GLN A 165 -22.24 1.37 8.08
N PRO A 166 -22.33 0.62 9.19
CA PRO A 166 -21.90 1.12 10.49
C PRO A 166 -20.39 1.41 10.60
N TRP A 167 -19.55 0.76 9.78
CA TRP A 167 -18.09 0.92 9.77
C TRP A 167 -17.69 2.09 8.88
N THR A 168 -18.32 2.26 7.72
CA THR A 168 -18.10 3.41 6.83
C THR A 168 -18.41 4.75 7.51
N ARG A 169 -19.32 4.74 8.50
CA ARG A 169 -19.65 5.91 9.32
C ARG A 169 -18.66 6.19 10.46
N ARG A 170 -17.74 5.26 10.70
CA ARG A 170 -16.70 5.35 11.74
C ARG A 170 -15.30 5.43 11.15
N THR A 171 -15.16 5.27 9.83
CA THR A 171 -13.95 5.59 9.08
C THR A 171 -13.87 7.08 8.83
N GLU A 172 -12.65 7.61 8.79
CA GLU A 172 -12.41 9.01 8.43
C GLU A 172 -12.77 9.27 6.97
N VAL A 173 -13.02 10.54 6.64
CA VAL A 173 -13.21 10.95 5.24
C VAL A 173 -11.92 10.65 4.47
N LEU A 174 -12.05 9.96 3.33
CA LEU A 174 -10.94 9.66 2.42
C LEU A 174 -10.13 10.93 2.13
N LEU A 175 -8.81 10.75 1.99
CA LEU A 175 -7.84 11.83 1.82
C LEU A 175 -8.29 12.80 0.72
N SER A 176 -8.29 14.10 1.03
CA SER A 176 -8.94 15.13 0.21
C SER A 176 -8.41 15.21 -1.22
N TRP A 177 -7.17 14.77 -1.44
CA TRP A 177 -6.46 14.74 -2.70
C TRP A 177 -6.78 13.52 -3.59
N MET A 178 -7.51 12.51 -3.09
CA MET A 178 -7.85 11.34 -3.90
C MET A 178 -8.90 11.66 -4.99
N PRO A 179 -8.72 11.15 -6.22
CA PRO A 179 -9.62 11.39 -7.34
C PRO A 179 -11.04 10.83 -7.11
N ALA A 180 -12.04 11.46 -7.73
CA ALA A 180 -13.46 11.19 -7.53
C ALA A 180 -13.88 9.74 -7.87
N LEU A 181 -13.10 9.03 -8.71
CA LEU A 181 -13.35 7.64 -9.08
C LEU A 181 -13.38 6.68 -7.87
N VAL A 182 -12.77 7.08 -6.75
CA VAL A 182 -12.71 6.31 -5.49
C VAL A 182 -13.84 6.69 -4.51
N ARG A 183 -14.50 7.84 -4.68
CA ARG A 183 -15.57 8.31 -3.76
C ARG A 183 -16.94 7.66 -4.04
N GLY A 184 -17.03 6.78 -5.04
CA GLY A 184 -18.27 6.18 -5.53
C GLY A 184 -18.40 4.67 -5.34
N LEU A 185 -17.48 4.03 -4.59
CA LEU A 185 -17.63 2.67 -4.07
C LEU A 185 -18.27 2.72 -2.67
#